data_AF-A0A438G4G1-F1
#
_entry.id   AF-A0A438G4G1-F1
#
_cell.length_a   1.000
_cell.length_b   1.000
_cell.length_c   1.000
_cell.angle_alpha   90.00
_cell.angle_beta   90.00
_cell.angle_gamma   90.00
#
_symmetry.space_group_name_H-M   'P 1'
#
loop_
_entity.id
_entity.type
_entity.pdbx_description
1 polymer ?
#
loop_
_entity_poly.entity_id
_entity_poly.type
_entity_poly.pdbx_seq_one_letter_code
_entity_poly.pdbx_strand_id
1 'polypeptide(L)'
;MAKGKPPQHPFQSPMEDHSSPYFLHNGDHPSLSLVSLSLAGSGSNYHSWRRSMVTALNAKNKLGFIDGTISRPAATDLLASPWSRCNSMVISWLSNSVCKEIAESILYHETAIEIWNDLYERFHQGSGPRIFELKQKILAHTQGSADVNTYYTRLKSLWDELREFKAIPVCNCGGMRVYMEDQ
;
A
#
# COMPACT_ATOMS: atom_id res chain seq x y z
N MET A 1 -28.43 -51.65 7.68
CA MET A 1 -27.92 -50.53 6.84
C MET A 1 -27.32 -49.48 7.75
N ALA A 2 -26.02 -49.23 7.70
CA ALA A 2 -25.38 -48.11 8.40
C ALA A 2 -24.80 -47.17 7.33
N LYS A 3 -25.33 -45.94 7.23
CA LYS A 3 -24.77 -44.92 6.34
C LYS A 3 -23.53 -44.34 7.02
N GLY A 4 -22.35 -44.63 6.45
CA GLY A 4 -21.09 -44.06 6.93
C GLY A 4 -21.11 -42.53 6.83
N LYS A 5 -20.64 -41.87 7.90
CA LYS A 5 -20.43 -40.42 7.93
C LYS A 5 -19.35 -40.07 6.88
N PRO A 6 -19.51 -39.02 6.05
CA PRO A 6 -18.49 -38.65 5.08
C PRO A 6 -17.19 -38.26 5.80
N PRO A 7 -16.01 -38.50 5.20
CA PRO A 7 -14.74 -38.13 5.81
C PRO A 7 -14.68 -36.63 6.03
N GLN A 8 -14.50 -36.21 7.28
CA GLN A 8 -14.15 -34.83 7.58
C GLN A 8 -12.73 -34.61 7.06
N HIS A 9 -12.57 -33.76 6.05
CA HIS A 9 -11.25 -33.23 5.73
C HIS A 9 -10.67 -32.60 7.01
N PRO A 10 -9.38 -32.85 7.33
CA PRO A 10 -8.76 -32.18 8.47
C PRO A 10 -8.84 -30.67 8.23
N PHE A 11 -9.22 -29.92 9.28
CA PHE A 11 -9.08 -28.46 9.27
C PHE A 11 -7.59 -28.15 9.14
N GLN A 12 -7.13 -27.87 7.92
CA GLN A 12 -5.77 -27.37 7.70
C GLN A 12 -5.59 -26.08 8.50
N SER A 13 -4.44 -25.95 9.15
CA SER A 13 -4.16 -24.73 9.90
C SER A 13 -4.16 -23.53 8.94
N PRO A 14 -4.71 -22.37 9.32
CA PRO A 14 -4.55 -21.13 8.56
C PRO A 14 -3.09 -20.68 8.39
N MET A 15 -2.13 -21.36 9.05
CA MET A 15 -0.69 -21.20 8.86
C MET A 15 -0.06 -22.18 7.85
N GLU A 16 -0.81 -23.16 7.36
CA GLU A 16 -0.38 -24.21 6.42
C GLU A 16 -1.04 -24.06 5.04
N ASP A 17 -2.25 -23.50 5.01
CA ASP A 17 -2.93 -23.08 3.79
C ASP A 17 -2.19 -21.89 3.14
N HIS A 18 -1.63 -22.10 1.96
CA HIS A 18 -0.86 -21.09 1.22
C HIS A 18 -1.75 -19.97 0.64
N SER A 19 -3.07 -20.15 0.60
CA SER A 19 -4.03 -19.12 0.21
C SER A 19 -4.49 -18.24 1.39
N SER A 20 -4.20 -18.65 2.62
CA SER A 20 -4.50 -17.89 3.83
C SER A 20 -3.65 -16.62 3.93
N PRO A 21 -4.23 -15.47 4.33
CA PRO A 21 -3.43 -14.27 4.59
C PRO A 21 -2.54 -14.41 5.83
N TYR A 22 -2.77 -15.43 6.68
CA TYR A 22 -1.93 -15.75 7.84
C TYR A 22 -0.71 -16.63 7.50
N PHE A 23 -0.58 -17.06 6.24
CA PHE A 23 0.58 -17.79 5.77
C PHE A 23 1.80 -16.86 5.61
N LEU A 24 2.98 -17.32 6.02
CA LEU A 24 4.26 -16.67 5.77
C LEU A 24 5.12 -17.61 4.94
N HIS A 25 5.61 -17.14 3.79
CA HIS A 25 6.48 -17.93 2.92
C HIS A 25 7.88 -18.05 3.53
N ASN A 26 8.64 -19.08 3.14
CA ASN A 26 10.02 -19.28 3.61
C ASN A 26 10.98 -18.11 3.29
N GLY A 27 10.63 -17.25 2.32
CA GLY A 27 11.37 -16.03 2.00
C GLY A 27 10.87 -14.76 2.70
N ASP A 28 9.85 -14.86 3.57
CA ASP A 28 9.33 -13.71 4.33
C ASP A 28 10.14 -13.52 5.61
N HIS A 29 10.93 -12.45 5.66
CA HIS A 29 11.70 -12.07 6.84
C HIS A 29 11.60 -10.55 7.08
N PRO A 30 11.80 -10.07 8.33
CA PRO A 30 11.63 -8.65 8.67
C PRO A 30 12.46 -7.70 7.80
N SER A 31 13.73 -8.04 7.54
CA SER A 31 14.66 -7.24 6.74
C SER A 31 14.42 -7.28 5.22
N LEU A 32 13.35 -7.92 4.73
CA LEU A 32 13.03 -7.95 3.31
C LEU A 32 12.54 -6.57 2.87
N SER A 33 13.23 -5.97 1.91
CA SER A 33 12.74 -4.75 1.26
C SER A 33 11.66 -5.12 0.23
N LEU A 34 10.43 -4.69 0.49
CA LEU A 34 9.31 -4.88 -0.44
C LEU A 34 9.29 -3.86 -1.59
N VAL A 35 9.92 -2.70 -1.41
CA VAL A 35 9.92 -1.59 -2.38
C VAL A 35 11.30 -0.94 -2.46
N SER A 36 11.81 -0.74 -3.67
CA SER A 36 13.15 -0.15 -3.87
C SER A 36 13.21 1.36 -3.54
N LEU A 37 12.06 2.04 -3.52
CA LEU A 37 11.96 3.46 -3.23
C LEU A 37 11.44 3.66 -1.81
N SER A 38 12.30 4.16 -0.92
CA SER A 38 11.93 4.51 0.46
C SER A 38 11.12 5.81 0.50
N LEU A 39 10.12 5.92 1.38
CA LEU A 39 9.38 7.16 1.62
C LEU A 39 10.31 8.25 2.17
N ALA A 40 10.43 9.35 1.45
CA ALA A 40 11.27 10.48 1.86
C ALA A 40 10.61 11.30 2.97
N GLY A 41 11.39 11.84 3.89
CA GLY A 41 10.92 12.69 5.00
C GLY A 41 10.10 13.92 4.59
N SER A 42 10.22 14.37 3.33
CA SER A 42 9.42 15.46 2.75
C SER A 42 8.06 15.02 2.18
N GLY A 43 7.73 13.74 2.20
CA GLY A 43 6.52 13.18 1.57
C GLY A 43 6.47 13.28 0.04
N SER A 44 7.50 13.86 -0.60
CA SER A 44 7.48 14.23 -2.03
C SER A 44 7.37 13.06 -3.02
N ASN A 45 7.49 11.81 -2.55
CA ASN A 45 7.29 10.58 -3.29
C ASN A 45 6.16 9.70 -2.72
N TYR A 46 5.33 10.21 -1.81
CA TYR A 46 4.32 9.44 -1.06
C TYR A 46 3.38 8.63 -1.96
N HIS A 47 2.86 9.21 -3.04
CA HIS A 47 1.92 8.52 -3.92
C HIS A 47 2.57 7.33 -4.64
N SER A 48 3.79 7.51 -5.14
CA SER A 48 4.57 6.45 -5.80
C SER A 48 4.99 5.36 -4.81
N TRP A 49 5.42 5.74 -3.60
CA TRP A 49 5.69 4.80 -2.50
C TRP A 49 4.43 4.00 -2.12
N ARG A 50 3.30 4.67 -1.86
CA ARG A 50 2.02 4.07 -1.46
C ARG A 50 1.55 3.06 -2.51
N ARG A 51 1.59 3.43 -3.79
CA ARG A 51 1.20 2.55 -4.90
C ARG A 51 2.10 1.31 -4.99
N SER A 52 3.42 1.49 -4.76
CA SER A 52 4.38 0.39 -4.74
C SER A 52 4.14 -0.55 -3.55
N MET A 53 3.90 0.00 -2.36
CA MET A 53 3.69 -0.77 -1.13
C MET A 53 2.37 -1.55 -1.14
N VAL A 54 1.27 -0.93 -1.61
CA VAL A 54 -0.01 -1.64 -1.85
C VAL A 54 0.19 -2.81 -2.82
N THR A 55 0.92 -2.60 -3.91
CA THR A 55 1.19 -3.65 -4.90
C THR A 55 1.97 -4.81 -4.29
N ALA A 56 3.03 -4.52 -3.53
CA ALA A 56 3.86 -5.54 -2.89
C ALA A 56 3.11 -6.31 -1.79
N LEU A 57 2.35 -5.62 -0.92
CA LEU A 57 1.54 -6.26 0.12
C LEU A 57 0.39 -7.10 -0.46
N ASN A 58 -0.21 -6.67 -1.58
CA ASN A 58 -1.20 -7.48 -2.29
C ASN A 58 -0.57 -8.76 -2.86
N ALA A 59 0.62 -8.66 -3.48
CA ALA A 59 1.36 -9.82 -3.98
C ALA A 59 1.81 -10.81 -2.88
N LYS A 60 1.93 -10.34 -1.62
CA LYS A 60 2.22 -11.16 -0.42
C LYS A 60 0.97 -11.70 0.29
N ASN A 61 -0.24 -11.39 -0.21
CA ASN A 61 -1.51 -11.65 0.48
C ASN A 61 -1.52 -11.07 1.92
N LYS A 62 -1.08 -9.81 2.07
CA LYS A 62 -1.00 -9.07 3.34
C LYS A 62 -1.65 -7.68 3.30
N LEU A 63 -2.27 -7.29 2.18
CA LEU A 63 -2.96 -6.00 2.04
C LEU A 63 -3.99 -5.77 3.17
N GLY A 64 -4.69 -6.84 3.57
CA GLY A 64 -5.73 -6.76 4.60
C GLY A 64 -5.28 -6.32 6.00
N PHE A 65 -3.97 -6.36 6.28
CA PHE A 65 -3.40 -5.86 7.54
C PHE A 65 -3.23 -4.33 7.58
N ILE A 66 -3.27 -3.65 6.42
CA ILE A 66 -3.15 -2.18 6.32
C ILE A 66 -4.46 -1.48 5.96
N ASP A 67 -5.42 -2.18 5.33
CA ASP A 67 -6.75 -1.63 5.02
C ASP A 67 -7.84 -1.99 6.06
N GLY A 68 -7.53 -2.89 7.00
CA GLY A 68 -8.42 -3.27 8.11
C GLY A 68 -9.39 -4.41 7.81
N THR A 69 -9.41 -4.94 6.58
CA THR A 69 -10.21 -6.12 6.22
C THR A 69 -9.80 -7.38 7.00
N ILE A 70 -8.59 -7.41 7.56
CA ILE A 70 -8.13 -8.43 8.52
C ILE A 70 -7.97 -7.78 9.91
N SER A 71 -9.09 -7.67 10.62
CA SER A 71 -9.15 -7.09 11.96
C SER A 71 -8.42 -7.93 13.01
N ARG A 72 -7.96 -7.31 14.11
CA ARG A 72 -7.29 -7.98 15.24
C ARG A 72 -8.26 -8.97 15.92
N PRO A 73 -7.95 -10.28 15.98
CA PRO A 73 -8.77 -11.27 16.69
C PRO A 73 -8.78 -11.02 18.21
N ALA A 74 -9.76 -11.59 18.91
CA ALA A 74 -9.76 -11.63 20.37
C ALA A 74 -8.56 -12.44 20.89
N ALA A 75 -8.04 -12.12 22.07
CA ALA A 75 -6.86 -12.80 22.63
C ALA A 75 -7.05 -14.32 22.89
N THR A 76 -8.30 -14.78 22.97
CA THR A 76 -8.68 -16.19 23.10
C THR A 76 -8.87 -16.91 21.76
N ASP A 77 -8.78 -16.20 20.64
CA ASP A 77 -8.92 -16.77 19.29
C ASP A 77 -7.65 -17.51 18.88
N LEU A 78 -7.80 -18.67 18.23
CA LEU A 78 -6.70 -19.44 17.66
C LEU A 78 -5.93 -18.64 16.58
N LEU A 79 -6.59 -17.66 15.94
CA LEU A 79 -5.99 -16.75 14.97
C LEU A 79 -5.15 -15.63 15.60
N ALA A 80 -5.20 -15.39 16.92
CA ALA A 80 -4.51 -14.26 17.54
C ALA A 80 -2.98 -14.31 17.36
N SER A 81 -2.37 -15.50 17.52
CA SER A 81 -0.92 -15.71 17.32
C SER A 81 -0.51 -15.63 15.83
N PRO A 82 -1.19 -16.32 14.88
CA PRO A 82 -0.97 -16.13 13.45
C PRO A 82 -1.12 -14.68 12.97
N TRP A 83 -2.17 -13.97 13.43
CA TRP A 83 -2.40 -12.56 13.13
C TRP A 83 -1.24 -11.70 13.66
N SER A 84 -0.83 -11.89 14.91
CA SER A 84 0.26 -11.12 15.54
C SER A 84 1.58 -11.28 14.78
N ARG A 85 1.93 -12.51 14.39
CA ARG A 85 3.13 -12.80 13.57
C ARG A 85 3.10 -12.08 12.22
N CYS A 86 1.96 -12.08 11.53
CA CYS A 86 1.82 -11.42 10.23
C CYS A 86 1.82 -9.89 10.37
N ASN A 87 1.13 -9.35 11.38
CA ASN A 87 1.14 -7.92 11.71
C ASN A 87 2.57 -7.41 11.96
N SER A 88 3.36 -8.10 12.79
CA SER A 88 4.77 -7.74 13.05
C SER A 88 5.66 -7.82 11.80
N MET A 89 5.37 -8.75 10.88
CA MET A 89 6.07 -8.83 9.58
C MET A 89 5.75 -7.62 8.71
N VAL A 90 4.47 -7.23 8.60
CA VAL A 90 4.03 -6.06 7.83
C VAL A 90 4.57 -4.76 8.44
N ILE A 91 4.57 -4.62 9.77
CA ILE A 91 5.22 -3.50 10.48
C ILE A 91 6.70 -3.42 10.10
N SER A 92 7.42 -4.55 10.12
CA SER A 92 8.84 -4.58 9.76
C SER A 92 9.08 -4.11 8.32
N TRP A 93 8.25 -4.54 7.37
CA TRP A 93 8.33 -4.11 5.98
C TRP A 93 7.95 -2.64 5.78
N LEU A 94 6.97 -2.12 6.52
CA LEU A 94 6.62 -0.69 6.53
C LEU A 94 7.81 0.14 7.05
N SER A 95 8.36 -0.18 8.21
CA SER A 95 9.52 0.51 8.80
C SER A 95 10.77 0.46 7.92
N ASN A 96 11.01 -0.64 7.21
CA ASN A 96 12.11 -0.76 6.25
C ASN A 96 11.84 -0.05 4.90
N SER A 97 10.61 0.40 4.65
CA SER A 97 10.20 1.10 3.42
C SER A 97 10.17 2.63 3.55
N VAL A 98 10.54 3.18 4.70
CA VAL A 98 10.52 4.63 4.98
C VAL A 98 11.91 5.13 5.40
N CYS A 99 12.16 6.44 5.36
CA CYS A 99 13.43 6.99 5.82
C CYS A 99 13.54 6.89 7.36
N LYS A 100 14.77 6.99 7.88
CA LYS A 100 15.07 6.73 9.30
C LYS A 100 14.21 7.58 10.24
N GLU A 101 14.04 8.85 9.92
CA GLU A 101 13.27 9.83 10.70
C GLU A 101 11.79 9.44 10.78
N ILE A 102 11.23 8.92 9.68
CA ILE A 102 9.86 8.40 9.67
C ILE A 102 9.80 7.09 10.46
N ALA A 103 10.75 6.17 10.27
CA ALA A 103 10.81 4.88 10.97
C ALA A 103 10.83 5.04 12.50
N GLU A 104 11.60 6.00 13.01
CA GLU A 104 11.64 6.35 14.44
C GLU A 104 10.28 6.90 14.91
N SER A 105 9.59 7.68 14.09
CA SER A 105 8.28 8.27 14.43
C SER A 105 7.09 7.30 14.42
N ILE A 106 7.22 6.14 13.77
CA ILE A 106 6.16 5.10 13.69
C ILE A 106 6.40 3.91 14.63
N LEU A 107 7.56 3.87 15.30
CA LEU A 107 8.05 2.75 16.12
C LEU A 107 7.10 2.26 17.22
N TYR A 108 6.24 3.15 17.73
CA TYR A 108 5.38 2.89 18.89
C TYR A 108 3.97 2.40 18.55
N HIS A 109 3.60 2.30 17.27
CA HIS A 109 2.31 1.76 16.86
C HIS A 109 2.28 0.22 17.01
N GLU A 110 1.18 -0.34 17.52
CA GLU A 110 1.05 -1.79 17.72
C GLU A 110 0.71 -2.54 16.43
N THR A 111 0.10 -1.85 15.46
CA THR A 111 -0.50 -2.47 14.28
C THR A 111 -0.07 -1.83 12.97
N ALA A 112 -0.03 -2.65 11.91
CA ALA A 112 0.30 -2.19 10.56
C ALA A 112 -0.70 -1.16 10.03
N ILE A 113 -1.98 -1.25 10.40
CA ILE A 113 -3.02 -0.28 10.03
C ILE A 113 -2.84 1.07 10.72
N GLU A 114 -2.42 1.12 11.99
CA GLU A 114 -2.10 2.38 12.67
C GLU A 114 -0.94 3.11 11.97
N ILE A 115 0.15 2.39 11.67
CA ILE A 115 1.28 2.93 10.87
C ILE A 115 0.79 3.42 9.51
N TRP A 116 -0.03 2.63 8.82
CA TRP A 116 -0.52 2.98 7.49
C TRP A 116 -1.38 4.24 7.48
N ASN A 117 -2.26 4.39 8.47
CA ASN A 117 -3.12 5.56 8.64
C ASN A 117 -2.32 6.79 9.07
N ASP A 118 -1.35 6.66 9.97
CA ASP A 118 -0.46 7.74 10.38
C ASP A 118 0.36 8.28 9.19
N LEU A 119 0.94 7.39 8.37
CA LEU A 119 1.63 7.78 7.13
C LEU A 119 0.67 8.40 6.11
N TYR A 120 -0.59 7.98 6.08
CA TYR A 120 -1.62 8.59 5.24
C TYR A 120 -1.95 10.01 5.73
N GLU A 121 -2.33 10.21 6.98
CA GLU A 121 -2.72 11.52 7.52
C GLU A 121 -1.61 12.57 7.43
N ARG A 122 -0.34 12.15 7.58
CA ARG A 122 0.83 13.03 7.45
C ARG A 122 1.15 13.41 6.00
N PHE A 123 1.15 12.44 5.07
CA PHE A 123 1.73 12.62 3.73
C PHE A 123 0.72 12.61 2.56
N HIS A 124 -0.55 12.32 2.82
CA HIS A 124 -1.63 12.48 1.83
C HIS A 124 -2.04 13.94 1.62
N GLN A 125 -1.70 14.84 2.54
CA GLN A 125 -2.17 16.23 2.49
C GLN A 125 -1.68 16.98 1.24
N GLY A 126 -2.62 17.66 0.56
CA GLY A 126 -2.28 18.61 -0.48
C GLY A 126 -2.09 18.03 -1.88
N SER A 127 -3.07 17.28 -2.38
CA SER A 127 -3.17 16.98 -3.81
C SER A 127 -3.07 18.26 -4.66
N GLY A 128 -3.67 19.37 -4.23
CA GLY A 128 -3.59 20.69 -4.91
C GLY A 128 -2.15 21.17 -5.18
N PRO A 129 -1.33 21.44 -4.15
CA PRO A 129 0.08 21.80 -4.31
C PRO A 129 0.88 20.79 -5.16
N ARG A 130 0.69 19.48 -4.97
CA ARG A 130 1.41 18.47 -5.76
C ARG A 130 0.95 18.43 -7.22
N ILE A 131 -0.34 18.55 -7.51
CA ILE A 131 -0.89 18.71 -8.87
C ILE A 131 -0.30 19.95 -9.53
N PHE A 132 -0.17 21.06 -8.81
CA PHE A 132 0.43 22.29 -9.34
C PHE A 132 1.93 22.09 -9.63
N GLU A 133 2.68 21.50 -8.70
CA GLU A 133 4.10 21.15 -8.88
C GLU A 133 4.31 20.23 -10.09
N LEU A 134 3.48 19.19 -10.26
CA LEU A 134 3.52 18.28 -11.40
C LEU A 134 3.18 18.99 -12.72
N LYS A 135 2.17 19.86 -12.74
CA LYS A 135 1.86 20.71 -13.91
C LYS A 135 3.03 21.62 -14.28
N GLN A 136 3.64 22.29 -13.30
CA GLN A 136 4.83 23.13 -13.52
C GLN A 136 6.01 22.30 -14.05
N LYS A 137 6.28 21.12 -13.47
CA LYS A 137 7.32 20.19 -13.94
C LYS A 137 7.08 19.75 -15.37
N ILE A 138 5.85 19.42 -15.76
CA ILE A 138 5.49 19.06 -17.14
C ILE A 138 5.71 20.24 -18.10
N LEU A 139 5.21 21.43 -17.76
CA LEU A 139 5.35 22.64 -18.60
C LEU A 139 6.81 23.07 -18.78
N ALA A 140 7.64 22.90 -17.75
CA ALA A 140 9.06 23.22 -17.78
C ALA A 140 9.95 22.08 -18.35
N HIS A 141 9.39 20.91 -18.69
CA HIS A 141 10.20 19.77 -19.11
C HIS A 141 10.64 19.91 -20.58
N THR A 142 11.90 20.31 -20.77
CA THR A 142 12.56 20.34 -22.08
C THR A 142 13.51 19.14 -22.23
N GLN A 143 13.73 18.69 -23.48
CA GLN A 143 14.62 17.57 -23.77
C GLN A 143 16.08 17.86 -23.39
N GLY A 144 16.57 19.08 -23.66
CA GLY A 144 17.96 19.45 -23.40
C GLY A 144 18.94 18.54 -24.12
N SER A 145 19.90 17.99 -23.37
CA SER A 145 20.89 17.01 -23.86
C SER A 145 20.46 15.55 -23.72
N ALA A 146 19.25 15.26 -23.24
CA ALA A 146 18.76 13.89 -23.14
C ALA A 146 18.38 13.31 -24.51
N ASP A 147 18.54 12.00 -24.66
CA ASP A 147 17.97 11.29 -25.80
C ASP A 147 16.43 11.27 -25.73
N VAL A 148 15.80 10.99 -26.87
CA VAL A 148 14.34 11.02 -27.02
C VAL A 148 13.65 10.01 -26.10
N ASN A 149 14.24 8.84 -25.85
CA ASN A 149 13.64 7.81 -25.01
C ASN A 149 13.71 8.18 -23.52
N THR A 150 14.85 8.70 -23.04
CA THR A 150 14.98 9.22 -21.68
C THR A 150 14.03 10.39 -21.42
N TYR A 151 13.92 11.34 -22.36
CA TYR A 151 12.97 12.46 -22.28
C TYR A 151 11.51 11.97 -22.24
N TYR A 152 11.11 11.14 -23.20
CA TYR A 152 9.75 10.61 -23.27
C TYR A 152 9.37 9.81 -22.02
N THR A 153 10.28 8.97 -21.52
CA THR A 153 10.06 8.18 -20.29
C THR A 153 9.78 9.09 -19.09
N ARG A 154 10.58 10.14 -18.89
CA ARG A 154 10.39 11.11 -17.79
C ARG A 154 9.08 11.88 -17.92
N LEU A 155 8.76 12.37 -19.13
CA LEU A 155 7.51 13.07 -19.41
C LEU A 155 6.30 12.16 -19.16
N LYS A 156 6.36 10.89 -19.60
CA LYS A 156 5.30 9.90 -19.39
C LYS A 156 5.07 9.61 -17.91
N SER A 157 6.14 9.44 -17.12
CA SER A 157 6.04 9.26 -15.66
C SER A 157 5.38 10.44 -14.96
N LEU A 158 5.71 11.69 -15.32
CA LEU A 158 5.06 12.89 -14.77
C LEU A 158 3.55 12.92 -15.10
N TRP A 159 3.18 12.55 -16.33
CA TRP A 159 1.78 12.45 -16.75
C TRP A 159 1.00 11.32 -16.06
N ASP A 160 1.67 10.20 -15.76
CA ASP A 160 1.06 9.08 -15.05
C ASP A 160 0.88 9.40 -13.56
N GLU A 161 1.86 10.04 -12.92
CA GLU A 161 1.72 10.52 -11.53
C GLU A 161 0.56 11.54 -11.44
N LEU A 162 0.48 12.49 -12.38
CA LEU A 162 -0.62 13.46 -12.43
C LEU A 162 -2.00 12.80 -12.65
N ARG A 163 -2.07 11.60 -13.26
CA ARG A 163 -3.32 10.85 -13.45
C ARG A 163 -3.85 10.22 -12.16
N GLU A 164 -2.99 9.80 -11.23
CA GLU A 164 -3.42 9.25 -9.93
C GLU A 164 -4.29 10.26 -9.15
N PHE A 165 -3.94 11.54 -9.21
CA PHE A 165 -4.69 12.63 -8.57
C PHE A 165 -6.00 12.99 -9.28
N LYS A 166 -6.25 12.48 -10.48
CA LYS A 166 -7.44 12.78 -11.30
C LYS A 166 -8.51 11.69 -11.25
N ALA A 167 -8.44 10.73 -10.34
CA ALA A 167 -9.53 9.78 -10.12
C ALA A 167 -10.81 10.54 -9.71
N ILE A 168 -11.80 10.60 -10.62
CA ILE A 168 -12.97 11.49 -10.46
C ILE A 168 -14.06 10.76 -9.64
N PRO A 169 -14.42 11.22 -8.42
CA PRO A 169 -15.46 10.59 -7.60
C PRO A 169 -15.22 9.09 -7.34
N VAL A 170 -16.16 8.18 -7.67
CA VAL A 170 -17.41 8.39 -8.43
C VAL A 170 -18.54 8.85 -7.52
N CYS A 171 -19.23 9.95 -7.87
CA CYS A 171 -20.41 10.37 -7.11
C CYS A 171 -21.69 9.78 -7.69
N ASN A 172 -22.25 8.79 -6.99
CA ASN A 172 -23.63 8.30 -7.23
C ASN A 172 -24.70 9.38 -6.93
N CYS A 173 -24.30 10.54 -6.37
CA CYS A 173 -25.15 11.70 -6.13
C CYS A 173 -25.55 12.50 -7.39
N GLY A 174 -25.00 12.18 -8.57
CA GLY A 174 -25.29 12.89 -9.83
C GLY A 174 -24.58 14.23 -10.01
N GLY A 175 -24.20 14.93 -8.93
CA GLY A 175 -23.54 16.25 -8.98
C GLY A 175 -22.20 16.31 -9.74
N MET A 176 -21.58 15.16 -10.05
CA MET A 176 -20.36 15.10 -10.84
C MET A 176 -20.59 15.34 -12.35
N ARG A 177 -21.83 15.20 -12.86
CA ARG A 177 -22.14 15.49 -14.28
C ARG A 177 -21.93 16.97 -14.61
N VAL A 178 -22.37 17.85 -13.73
CA VAL A 178 -22.25 19.31 -13.89
C VAL A 178 -20.78 19.74 -14.05
N TYR A 179 -19.86 19.12 -13.31
CA TYR A 179 -18.42 19.39 -13.42
C TYR A 179 -17.75 18.84 -14.69
N MET A 180 -18.40 17.94 -15.43
CA MET A 180 -17.90 17.38 -16.69
C MET A 180 -18.41 18.13 -17.93
N GLU A 181 -19.46 18.95 -17.77
CA GLU A 181 -20.08 19.72 -18.86
C GLU A 181 -19.44 21.12 -19.03
N ASP A 182 -18.62 21.56 -18.06
CA ASP A 182 -17.85 22.83 -18.05
C ASP A 182 -16.33 22.63 -18.34
N GLN A 183 -15.95 21.66 -19.19
CA GLN A 183 -14.58 21.40 -19.67
C GLN A 183 -14.50 21.36 -21.20
#